data_AF-A0A926BAT7-F1
#
_entry.id   AF-A0A926BAT7-F1
#
_cell.length_a   1.000
_cell.length_b   1.000
_cell.length_c   1.000
_cell.angle_alpha   90.00
_cell.angle_beta   90.00
_cell.angle_gamma   90.00
#
_symmetry.space_group_name_H-M   'P 1'
#
loop_
_entity.id
_entity.type
_entity.pdbx_description
1 polymer ?
#
loop_
_entity_poly.entity_id
_entity_poly.type
_entity_poly.pdbx_seq_one_letter_code
_entity_poly.pdbx_strand_id
1 'polypeptide(L)'
;MPQGRQQAAGTFDACTLDELSIEDERSFRHVGLYGDLKDILRRAAYRFRVLPPSSADRWDRALLLNLTFWRPDDGGDVLVDKTIPADVVAHVAWHHLAAGVFAPAPGRPPSVHALFMGEAIASAFDLYLVGRLLGHAPESSFLATQVPAMTETAEAAGMTEETFATLLQDITDAPERAFADLRELLFDASSALYASGDAEQAFLALARFDSHRFAALLHRYELSNWVLYARAYGGSDEEADNRARDVDKLLREQKDPLDWLAKNWM
;
A
#
# COMPACT_ATOMS: atom_id res chain seq x y z
N MET A 1 -16.94 -29.55 -37.96
CA MET A 1 -16.84 -29.36 -36.51
C MET A 1 -15.38 -29.52 -36.10
N PRO A 2 -14.57 -28.46 -36.00
CA PRO A 2 -13.22 -28.62 -35.49
C PRO A 2 -13.28 -28.75 -33.96
N GLN A 3 -12.70 -29.83 -33.46
CA GLN A 3 -12.50 -30.11 -32.04
C GLN A 3 -11.73 -28.95 -31.40
N GLY A 4 -12.34 -28.32 -30.40
CA GLY A 4 -11.69 -27.32 -29.58
C GLY A 4 -10.47 -27.94 -28.91
N ARG A 5 -9.29 -27.38 -29.19
CA ARG A 5 -8.10 -27.60 -28.36
C ARG A 5 -8.48 -27.25 -26.93
N GLN A 6 -8.48 -28.23 -26.03
CA GLN A 6 -8.35 -27.94 -24.60
C GLN A 6 -7.01 -27.20 -24.45
N GLN A 7 -7.08 -25.88 -24.28
CA GLN A 7 -5.94 -25.11 -23.79
C GLN A 7 -5.56 -25.71 -22.45
N ALA A 8 -4.29 -26.11 -22.29
CA ALA A 8 -3.74 -26.39 -20.98
C ALA A 8 -4.04 -25.18 -20.09
N ALA A 9 -4.79 -25.38 -19.02
CA ALA A 9 -5.10 -24.33 -18.07
C ALA A 9 -3.77 -23.84 -17.48
N GLY A 10 -3.35 -22.63 -17.87
CA GLY A 10 -2.15 -22.02 -17.33
C GLY A 10 -2.37 -21.83 -15.83
N THR A 11 -1.63 -22.59 -15.02
CA THR A 11 -1.63 -22.49 -13.57
C THR A 11 -0.55 -21.50 -13.16
N PHE A 12 -0.81 -20.72 -12.11
CA PHE A 12 0.23 -19.85 -11.55
C PHE A 12 1.34 -20.69 -10.91
N ASP A 13 2.58 -20.27 -11.10
CA ASP A 13 3.71 -20.84 -10.36
C ASP A 13 3.84 -20.14 -9.01
N ALA A 14 3.76 -20.89 -7.92
CA ALA A 14 3.99 -20.33 -6.59
C ALA A 14 5.50 -20.19 -6.33
N CYS A 15 5.92 -19.09 -5.71
CA CYS A 15 7.30 -18.88 -5.28
C CYS A 15 7.36 -18.09 -3.98
N THR A 16 8.47 -18.19 -3.28
CA THR A 16 8.79 -17.41 -2.07
C THR A 16 9.77 -16.28 -2.40
N LEU A 17 9.95 -15.36 -1.45
CA LEU A 17 10.90 -14.25 -1.62
C LEU A 17 12.34 -14.72 -1.90
N ASP A 18 12.74 -15.88 -1.39
CA ASP A 18 14.07 -16.50 -1.64
C ASP A 18 14.26 -16.96 -3.09
N GLU A 19 13.17 -17.09 -3.84
CA GLU A 19 13.14 -17.54 -5.23
C GLU A 19 12.97 -16.38 -6.22
N LEU A 20 12.86 -15.14 -5.72
CA LEU A 20 12.69 -13.91 -6.50
C LEU A 20 13.99 -13.12 -6.61
N SER A 21 14.14 -12.42 -7.73
CA SER A 21 15.15 -11.36 -7.89
C SER A 21 14.54 -10.02 -7.47
N ILE A 22 15.11 -9.35 -6.47
CA ILE A 22 14.62 -8.05 -6.03
C ILE A 22 15.29 -6.93 -6.84
N GLU A 23 14.47 -6.16 -7.55
CA GLU A 23 14.90 -5.04 -8.37
C GLU A 23 15.18 -3.79 -7.51
N ASP A 24 16.17 -2.98 -7.94
CA ASP A 24 16.58 -1.73 -7.29
C ASP A 24 16.93 -1.82 -5.80
N GLU A 25 17.10 -3.03 -5.25
CA GLU A 25 17.38 -3.27 -3.82
C GLU A 25 18.60 -2.50 -3.31
N ARG A 26 19.58 -2.22 -4.18
CA ARG A 26 20.77 -1.43 -3.80
C ARG A 26 20.38 -0.03 -3.31
N SER A 27 19.39 0.60 -3.95
CA SER A 27 18.90 1.94 -3.59
C SER A 27 18.24 1.97 -2.22
N PHE A 28 17.81 0.82 -1.69
CA PHE A 28 17.09 0.72 -0.42
C PHE A 28 18.00 0.36 0.76
N ARG A 29 19.30 0.09 0.53
CA ARG A 29 20.22 -0.40 1.58
C ARG A 29 20.40 0.54 2.76
N HIS A 30 20.24 1.85 2.58
CA HIS A 30 20.33 2.84 3.67
C HIS A 30 19.00 3.04 4.41
N VAL A 31 17.91 2.45 3.93
CA VAL A 31 16.62 2.47 4.60
C VAL A 31 16.63 1.37 5.66
N GLY A 32 16.86 1.75 6.91
CA GLY A 32 17.08 0.79 8.02
C GLY A 32 16.00 -0.29 8.12
N LEU A 33 14.72 0.08 7.95
CA LEU A 33 13.58 -0.84 8.05
C LEU A 33 13.46 -1.82 6.87
N TYR A 34 14.03 -1.51 5.71
CA TYR A 34 13.86 -2.36 4.53
C TYR A 34 14.43 -3.78 4.75
N GLY A 35 15.59 -3.88 5.39
CA GLY A 35 16.21 -5.17 5.70
C GLY A 35 15.33 -6.04 6.61
N ASP A 36 14.78 -5.44 7.67
CA ASP A 36 13.93 -6.14 8.63
C ASP A 36 12.60 -6.57 8.01
N LEU A 37 11.95 -5.69 7.23
CA LEU A 37 10.70 -5.99 6.50
C LEU A 37 10.89 -7.14 5.52
N LYS A 38 12.01 -7.15 4.79
CA LYS A 38 12.38 -8.26 3.91
C LYS A 38 12.53 -9.56 4.70
N ASP A 39 13.27 -9.53 5.82
CA ASP A 39 13.51 -10.70 6.65
C ASP A 39 12.23 -11.27 7.27
N ILE A 40 11.26 -10.43 7.60
CA ILE A 40 9.92 -10.85 8.06
C ILE A 40 9.24 -11.71 6.99
N LEU A 41 9.18 -11.22 5.75
CA LEU A 41 8.58 -11.98 4.64
C LEU A 41 9.32 -13.30 4.36
N ARG A 42 10.66 -13.29 4.44
CA ARG A 42 11.47 -14.52 4.29
C ARG A 42 11.12 -15.56 5.36
N ARG A 43 11.07 -15.15 6.64
CA ARG A 43 10.74 -16.06 7.77
C ARG A 43 9.31 -16.58 7.69
N ALA A 44 8.38 -15.78 7.20
CA ALA A 44 7.00 -16.18 6.97
C ALA A 44 6.84 -17.16 5.80
N ALA A 45 7.89 -17.41 5.02
CA ALA A 45 7.82 -18.12 3.74
C ALA A 45 6.70 -17.55 2.85
N TYR A 46 6.59 -16.21 2.84
CA TYR A 46 5.51 -15.50 2.17
C TYR A 46 5.52 -15.82 0.68
N ARG A 47 4.34 -16.17 0.14
CA ARG A 47 4.20 -16.74 -1.20
C ARG A 47 3.65 -15.73 -2.19
N PHE A 48 4.30 -15.63 -3.33
CA PHE A 48 3.85 -14.90 -4.51
C PHE A 48 3.39 -15.89 -5.59
N ARG A 49 2.67 -15.37 -6.58
CA ARG A 49 2.20 -16.16 -7.73
C ARG A 49 2.80 -15.57 -9.00
N VAL A 50 3.35 -16.38 -9.88
CA VAL A 50 3.88 -15.94 -11.17
C VAL A 50 2.91 -16.36 -12.26
N LEU A 51 2.63 -15.45 -13.20
CA LEU A 51 1.81 -15.75 -14.38
C LEU A 51 2.40 -16.95 -15.14
N PRO A 52 1.55 -17.78 -15.78
CA PRO A 52 2.06 -18.87 -16.61
C PRO A 52 2.98 -18.31 -17.71
N PRO A 53 4.01 -19.06 -18.16
CA PRO A 53 4.96 -18.58 -19.18
C PRO A 53 4.30 -18.06 -20.46
N SER A 54 3.12 -18.57 -20.82
CA SER A 54 2.30 -18.06 -21.93
C SER A 54 1.76 -16.64 -21.75
N SER A 55 2.02 -16.00 -20.61
CA SER A 55 1.55 -14.65 -20.25
C SER A 55 2.63 -13.83 -19.54
N ALA A 56 3.91 -14.19 -19.70
CA ALA A 56 5.05 -13.55 -19.03
C ALA A 56 5.19 -12.03 -19.30
N ASP A 57 4.61 -11.50 -20.37
CA ASP A 57 4.66 -10.05 -20.70
C ASP A 57 3.34 -9.32 -20.42
N ARG A 58 2.38 -9.98 -19.76
CA ARG A 58 1.02 -9.46 -19.56
C ARG A 58 0.89 -8.71 -18.24
N TRP A 59 1.65 -7.64 -18.10
CA TRP A 59 1.56 -6.73 -16.96
C TRP A 59 0.13 -6.22 -16.73
N ASP A 60 -0.58 -5.91 -17.82
CA ASP A 60 -2.00 -5.52 -17.80
C ASP A 60 -2.88 -6.55 -17.06
N ARG A 61 -2.58 -7.85 -17.20
CA ARG A 61 -3.32 -8.92 -16.52
C ARG A 61 -2.90 -9.07 -15.08
N ALA A 62 -1.60 -9.03 -14.78
CA ALA A 62 -1.11 -9.09 -13.41
C ALA A 62 -1.71 -7.95 -12.57
N LEU A 63 -1.66 -6.72 -13.09
CA LEU A 63 -2.25 -5.55 -12.43
C LEU A 63 -3.75 -5.71 -12.21
N LEU A 64 -4.52 -6.10 -13.23
CA LEU A 64 -5.96 -6.33 -13.09
C LEU A 64 -6.27 -7.38 -12.01
N LEU A 65 -5.52 -8.48 -11.99
CA LEU A 65 -5.69 -9.55 -11.01
C LEU A 65 -5.40 -9.07 -9.60
N ASN A 66 -4.31 -8.31 -9.39
CA ASN A 66 -3.95 -7.76 -8.09
C ASN A 66 -5.02 -6.76 -7.61
N LEU A 67 -5.45 -5.82 -8.46
CA LEU A 67 -6.41 -4.79 -8.06
C LEU A 67 -7.84 -5.34 -7.80
N THR A 68 -8.23 -6.42 -8.48
CA THR A 68 -9.64 -6.88 -8.48
C THR A 68 -9.87 -8.16 -7.68
N PHE A 69 -8.88 -9.06 -7.63
CA PHE A 69 -9.05 -10.42 -7.12
C PHE A 69 -8.15 -10.74 -5.93
N TRP A 70 -7.19 -9.88 -5.59
CA TRP A 70 -6.34 -10.10 -4.43
C TRP A 70 -7.16 -10.12 -3.13
N ARG A 71 -6.72 -10.97 -2.20
CA ARG A 71 -7.27 -11.11 -0.85
C ARG A 71 -6.12 -11.19 0.14
N PRO A 72 -6.28 -10.68 1.37
CA PRO A 72 -5.25 -10.78 2.41
C PRO A 72 -4.73 -12.22 2.66
N ASP A 73 -5.61 -13.22 2.52
CA ASP A 73 -5.27 -14.63 2.76
C ASP A 73 -4.56 -15.33 1.58
N ASP A 74 -4.54 -14.69 0.40
CA ASP A 74 -4.00 -15.29 -0.83
C ASP A 74 -2.46 -15.20 -0.93
N GLY A 75 -1.82 -14.52 0.02
CA GLY A 75 -0.40 -14.18 -0.02
C GLY A 75 -0.12 -12.96 -0.90
N GLY A 76 1.06 -12.93 -1.50
CA GLY A 76 1.55 -11.80 -2.28
C GLY A 76 0.92 -11.65 -3.65
N ASP A 77 1.40 -10.61 -4.32
CA ASP A 77 0.98 -10.23 -5.66
C ASP A 77 1.18 -11.35 -6.68
N VAL A 78 0.36 -11.26 -7.73
CA VAL A 78 0.60 -11.92 -9.00
C VAL A 78 1.65 -11.12 -9.77
N LEU A 79 2.78 -11.76 -10.04
CA LEU A 79 3.94 -11.26 -10.76
C LEU A 79 3.94 -11.75 -12.21
N VAL A 80 4.53 -10.98 -13.12
CA VAL A 80 4.67 -11.38 -14.53
C VAL A 80 5.80 -12.38 -14.74
N ASP A 81 6.84 -12.31 -13.92
CA ASP A 81 7.97 -13.23 -13.87
C ASP A 81 8.51 -13.35 -12.43
N LYS A 82 9.76 -13.79 -12.26
CA LYS A 82 10.41 -13.95 -10.95
C LYS A 82 11.20 -12.71 -10.51
N THR A 83 10.74 -11.52 -10.85
CA THR A 83 11.26 -10.26 -10.30
C THR A 83 10.23 -9.54 -9.45
N ILE A 84 10.71 -8.75 -8.49
CA ILE A 84 9.87 -7.92 -7.63
C ILE A 84 10.59 -6.62 -7.27
N PRO A 85 9.94 -5.44 -7.35
CA PRO A 85 10.54 -4.19 -6.90
C PRO A 85 10.78 -4.16 -5.38
N ALA A 86 11.85 -3.50 -4.94
CA ALA A 86 12.19 -3.37 -3.52
C ALA A 86 11.11 -2.60 -2.71
N ASP A 87 10.45 -1.62 -3.29
CA ASP A 87 9.32 -0.94 -2.65
C ASP A 87 8.14 -1.88 -2.43
N VAL A 88 7.80 -2.72 -3.41
CA VAL A 88 6.73 -3.72 -3.28
C VAL A 88 7.03 -4.72 -2.16
N VAL A 89 8.30 -5.12 -1.99
CA VAL A 89 8.71 -5.97 -0.85
C VAL A 89 8.38 -5.29 0.49
N ALA A 90 8.69 -4.01 0.64
CA ALA A 90 8.40 -3.28 1.87
C ALA A 90 6.88 -3.06 2.08
N HIS A 91 6.16 -2.70 1.02
CA HIS A 91 4.73 -2.48 1.03
C HIS A 91 3.97 -3.76 1.46
N VAL A 92 4.27 -4.89 0.82
CA VAL A 92 3.66 -6.19 1.13
C VAL A 92 4.03 -6.70 2.52
N ALA A 93 5.24 -6.37 3.02
CA ALA A 93 5.61 -6.69 4.40
C ALA A 93 4.69 -6.00 5.42
N TRP A 94 4.35 -4.73 5.20
CA TRP A 94 3.39 -4.03 6.06
C TRP A 94 1.99 -4.63 5.99
N HIS A 95 1.51 -5.01 4.80
CA HIS A 95 0.25 -5.75 4.68
C HIS A 95 0.27 -7.07 5.44
N HIS A 96 1.38 -7.82 5.36
CA HIS A 96 1.52 -9.08 6.08
C HIS A 96 1.45 -8.87 7.60
N LEU A 97 2.15 -7.85 8.13
CA LEU A 97 2.12 -7.51 9.55
C LEU A 97 0.72 -7.07 10.00
N ALA A 98 0.09 -6.15 9.26
CA ALA A 98 -1.26 -5.68 9.53
C ALA A 98 -2.28 -6.83 9.51
N ALA A 99 -2.19 -7.75 8.53
CA ALA A 99 -3.05 -8.93 8.46
C ALA A 99 -2.90 -9.84 9.68
N GLY A 100 -1.70 -9.95 10.25
CA GLY A 100 -1.45 -10.68 11.50
C GLY A 100 -2.12 -10.03 12.72
N VAL A 101 -2.03 -8.70 12.83
CA VAL A 101 -2.60 -7.93 13.95
C VAL A 101 -4.13 -7.89 13.91
N PHE A 102 -4.67 -7.68 12.70
CA PHE A 102 -6.09 -7.46 12.46
C PHE A 102 -6.80 -8.67 11.86
N ALA A 103 -6.22 -9.86 12.02
CA ALA A 103 -6.79 -11.10 11.52
C ALA A 103 -8.26 -11.25 11.94
N PRO A 104 -9.20 -11.49 11.01
CA PRO A 104 -10.58 -11.73 11.36
C PRO A 104 -10.73 -13.06 12.11
N ALA A 105 -11.84 -13.22 12.83
CA ALA A 105 -12.19 -14.53 13.38
C ALA A 105 -12.32 -15.55 12.24
N PRO A 106 -11.99 -16.84 12.45
CA PRO A 106 -12.03 -17.85 11.41
C PRO A 106 -13.37 -17.88 10.65
N GLY A 107 -13.29 -17.80 9.32
CA GLY A 107 -14.46 -17.80 8.44
C GLY A 107 -15.20 -16.47 8.33
N ARG A 108 -14.69 -15.40 8.94
CA ARG A 108 -15.20 -14.03 8.76
C ARG A 108 -14.35 -13.25 7.77
N PRO A 109 -14.98 -12.34 7.00
CA PRO A 109 -14.25 -11.35 6.22
C PRO A 109 -13.46 -10.38 7.12
N PRO A 110 -12.40 -9.74 6.60
CA PRO A 110 -11.66 -8.70 7.32
C PRO A 110 -12.56 -7.50 7.63
N SER A 111 -12.30 -6.83 8.76
CA SER A 111 -12.99 -5.60 9.13
C SER A 111 -12.61 -4.46 8.17
N VAL A 112 -13.53 -3.52 7.96
CA VAL A 112 -13.30 -2.36 7.09
C VAL A 112 -12.18 -1.47 7.62
N HIS A 113 -12.18 -1.16 8.92
CA HIS A 113 -11.13 -0.30 9.50
C HIS A 113 -9.78 -1.03 9.57
N ALA A 114 -9.78 -2.36 9.71
CA ALA A 114 -8.57 -3.16 9.59
C ALA A 114 -7.95 -3.06 8.19
N LEU A 115 -8.77 -3.17 7.13
CA LEU A 115 -8.33 -2.99 5.74
C LEU A 115 -7.73 -1.58 5.55
N PHE A 116 -8.44 -0.54 5.96
CA PHE A 116 -7.96 0.84 5.81
C PHE A 116 -6.69 1.12 6.60
N MET A 117 -6.54 0.55 7.80
CA MET A 117 -5.32 0.74 8.59
C MET A 117 -4.11 0.08 7.92
N GLY A 118 -4.26 -1.15 7.42
CA GLY A 118 -3.18 -1.83 6.70
C GLY A 118 -2.72 -1.07 5.45
N GLU A 119 -3.67 -0.64 4.61
CA GLU A 119 -3.42 0.19 3.43
C GLU A 119 -2.78 1.54 3.78
N ALA A 120 -3.28 2.21 4.82
CA ALA A 120 -2.76 3.51 5.25
C ALA A 120 -1.31 3.41 5.76
N ILE A 121 -0.95 2.34 6.48
CA ILE A 121 0.44 2.09 6.91
C ILE A 121 1.34 1.83 5.71
N ALA A 122 0.97 0.89 4.82
CA ALA A 122 1.77 0.53 3.66
C ALA A 122 1.97 1.73 2.70
N SER A 123 0.89 2.43 2.38
CA SER A 123 0.92 3.61 1.49
C SER A 123 1.68 4.79 2.08
N ALA A 124 1.56 5.03 3.39
CA ALA A 124 2.36 6.06 4.05
C ALA A 124 3.84 5.69 4.08
N PHE A 125 4.17 4.40 4.16
CA PHE A 125 5.54 3.93 4.06
C PHE A 125 6.14 4.19 2.68
N ASP A 126 5.35 4.13 1.61
CA ASP A 126 5.80 4.51 0.27
C ASP A 126 6.20 6.00 0.22
N LEU A 127 5.47 6.89 0.89
CA LEU A 127 5.86 8.29 1.00
C LEU A 127 7.14 8.47 1.84
N TYR A 128 7.30 7.70 2.91
CA TYR A 128 8.54 7.65 3.67
C TYR A 128 9.71 7.23 2.78
N LEU A 129 9.54 6.21 1.94
CA LEU A 129 10.54 5.79 0.97
C LEU A 129 10.89 6.91 -0.01
N VAL A 130 9.91 7.68 -0.50
CA VAL A 130 10.18 8.86 -1.34
C VAL A 130 11.15 9.80 -0.64
N GLY A 131 10.87 10.19 0.61
CA GLY A 131 11.75 11.09 1.37
C GLY A 131 13.14 10.51 1.65
N ARG A 132 13.22 9.21 2.00
CA ARG A 132 14.52 8.56 2.25
C ARG A 132 15.35 8.40 0.99
N LEU A 133 14.72 8.19 -0.17
CA LEU A 133 15.41 7.92 -1.43
C LEU A 133 15.84 9.21 -2.14
N LEU A 134 15.03 10.28 -2.13
CA LEU A 134 15.36 11.54 -2.81
C LEU A 134 16.74 12.10 -2.39
N GLY A 135 17.06 12.03 -1.10
CA GLY A 135 18.35 12.51 -0.57
C GLY A 135 19.56 11.58 -0.74
N HIS A 136 19.37 10.32 -1.17
CA HIS A 136 20.41 9.28 -1.09
C HIS A 136 20.57 8.43 -2.36
N ALA A 137 19.47 8.18 -3.06
CA ALA A 137 19.39 7.37 -4.27
C ALA A 137 18.36 7.99 -5.25
N PRO A 138 18.59 9.22 -5.76
CA PRO A 138 17.64 9.93 -6.61
C PRO A 138 17.34 9.20 -7.94
N GLU A 139 18.23 8.31 -8.37
CA GLU A 139 18.09 7.49 -9.58
C GLU A 139 17.32 6.18 -9.35
N SER A 140 16.70 5.99 -8.18
CA SER A 140 15.90 4.81 -7.87
C SER A 140 14.74 4.66 -8.85
N SER A 141 14.48 3.43 -9.32
CA SER A 141 13.37 3.15 -10.23
C SER A 141 12.01 3.42 -9.57
N PHE A 142 11.92 3.27 -8.26
CA PHE A 142 10.75 3.68 -7.48
C PHE A 142 10.49 5.18 -7.64
N LEU A 143 11.49 6.04 -7.43
CA LEU A 143 11.32 7.49 -7.60
C LEU A 143 10.95 7.89 -9.03
N ALA A 144 11.52 7.19 -10.02
CA ALA A 144 11.24 7.43 -11.43
C ALA A 144 9.77 7.21 -11.82
N THR A 145 9.00 6.49 -11.00
CA THR A 145 7.56 6.27 -11.20
C THR A 145 6.70 7.06 -10.22
N GLN A 146 7.11 7.12 -8.94
CA GLN A 146 6.33 7.73 -7.87
C GLN A 146 6.26 9.25 -7.97
N VAL A 147 7.40 9.91 -8.17
CA VAL A 147 7.45 11.38 -8.20
C VAL A 147 6.62 11.93 -9.36
N PRO A 148 6.75 11.43 -10.61
CA PRO A 148 5.87 11.87 -11.70
C PRO A 148 4.38 11.67 -11.41
N ALA A 149 3.98 10.51 -10.88
CA ALA A 149 2.58 10.25 -10.53
C ALA A 149 2.04 11.18 -9.42
N MET A 150 2.89 11.51 -8.44
CA MET A 150 2.57 12.50 -7.41
C MET A 150 2.44 13.91 -8.01
N THR A 151 3.35 14.31 -8.90
CA THR A 151 3.28 15.60 -9.61
C THR A 151 1.99 15.73 -10.39
N GLU A 152 1.66 14.75 -11.24
CA GLU A 152 0.44 14.76 -12.06
C GLU A 152 -0.82 14.89 -11.20
N THR A 153 -0.87 14.18 -10.07
CA THR A 153 -2.00 14.25 -9.14
C THR A 153 -2.09 15.62 -8.45
N ALA A 154 -0.94 16.14 -7.98
CA ALA A 154 -0.88 17.43 -7.31
C ALA A 154 -1.29 18.58 -8.25
N GLU A 155 -0.82 18.56 -9.50
CA GLU A 155 -1.22 19.52 -10.53
C GLU A 155 -2.71 19.46 -10.83
N ALA A 156 -3.28 18.25 -10.95
CA ALA A 156 -4.72 18.07 -11.14
C ALA A 156 -5.55 18.61 -9.96
N ALA A 157 -4.99 18.61 -8.75
CA ALA A 157 -5.58 19.21 -7.56
C ALA A 157 -5.31 20.73 -7.42
N GLY A 158 -4.64 21.36 -8.38
CA GLY A 158 -4.36 22.79 -8.41
C GLY A 158 -3.12 23.22 -7.61
N MET A 159 -2.27 22.29 -7.19
CA MET A 159 -0.98 22.60 -6.58
C MET A 159 0.01 23.06 -7.65
N THR A 160 0.73 24.16 -7.39
CA THR A 160 1.78 24.63 -8.30
C THR A 160 3.05 23.79 -8.18
N GLU A 161 3.85 23.75 -9.23
CA GLU A 161 5.16 23.06 -9.24
C GLU A 161 6.06 23.53 -8.08
N GLU A 162 6.12 24.83 -7.79
CA GLU A 162 6.91 25.39 -6.67
C GLU A 162 6.42 24.89 -5.31
N THR A 163 5.09 24.81 -5.13
CA THR A 163 4.49 24.28 -3.90
C THR A 163 4.77 22.78 -3.76
N PHE A 164 4.69 22.03 -4.87
CA PHE A 164 5.00 20.60 -4.87
C PHE A 164 6.48 20.32 -4.60
N ALA A 165 7.39 21.11 -5.17
CA ALA A 165 8.83 21.01 -4.87
C ALA A 165 9.12 21.28 -3.38
N THR A 166 8.42 22.26 -2.79
CA THR A 166 8.50 22.52 -1.34
C THR A 166 7.98 21.33 -0.53
N LEU A 167 6.88 20.73 -0.95
CA LEU A 167 6.35 19.51 -0.32
C LEU A 167 7.35 18.34 -0.37
N LEU A 168 8.01 18.11 -1.50
CA LEU A 168 9.04 17.08 -1.62
C LEU A 168 10.25 17.35 -0.73
N GLN A 169 10.64 18.62 -0.59
CA GLN A 169 11.70 19.00 0.34
C GLN A 169 11.29 18.71 1.78
N ASP A 170 10.07 19.08 2.19
CA ASP A 170 9.54 18.79 3.54
C ASP A 170 9.46 17.28 3.82
N ILE A 171 9.09 16.47 2.82
CA ILE A 171 9.08 15.00 2.92
C ILE A 171 10.51 14.46 3.09
N THR A 172 11.48 15.03 2.38
CA THR A 172 12.90 14.63 2.46
C THR A 172 13.52 15.02 3.79
N ASP A 173 13.19 16.19 4.32
CA ASP A 173 13.72 16.71 5.58
C ASP A 173 13.16 15.99 6.82
N ALA A 174 11.93 15.48 6.74
CA ALA A 174 11.26 14.80 7.85
C ALA A 174 10.38 13.62 7.37
N PRO A 175 10.98 12.54 6.83
CA PRO A 175 10.22 11.44 6.24
C PRO A 175 9.38 10.67 7.26
N GLU A 176 9.83 10.55 8.52
CA GLU A 176 9.06 9.93 9.61
C GLU A 176 7.82 10.76 9.96
N ARG A 177 7.91 12.09 9.86
CA ARG A 177 6.76 12.98 10.04
C ARG A 177 5.81 12.91 8.85
N ALA A 178 6.35 12.81 7.63
CA ALA A 178 5.56 12.61 6.42
C ALA A 178 4.75 11.31 6.47
N PHE A 179 5.36 10.22 6.92
CA PHE A 179 4.67 8.96 7.20
C PHE A 179 3.49 9.18 8.15
N ALA A 180 3.74 9.78 9.32
CA ALA A 180 2.72 9.97 10.36
C ALA A 180 1.51 10.76 9.85
N ASP A 181 1.76 11.92 9.24
CA ASP A 181 0.72 12.82 8.75
C ASP A 181 -0.08 12.19 7.59
N LEU A 182 0.59 11.49 6.67
CA LEU A 182 -0.11 10.84 5.55
C LEU A 182 -0.94 9.64 6.02
N ARG A 183 -0.38 8.78 6.89
CA ARG A 183 -1.09 7.61 7.44
C ARG A 183 -2.38 8.03 8.13
N GLU A 184 -2.31 9.10 8.93
CA GLU A 184 -3.48 9.70 9.59
C GLU A 184 -4.53 10.17 8.59
N LEU A 185 -4.11 10.97 7.59
CA LEU A 185 -5.00 11.45 6.54
C LEU A 185 -5.68 10.30 5.78
N LEU A 186 -4.93 9.28 5.39
CA LEU A 186 -5.44 8.15 4.61
C LEU A 186 -6.46 7.35 5.40
N PHE A 187 -6.20 7.09 6.69
CA PHE A 187 -7.14 6.40 7.56
C PHE A 187 -8.43 7.21 7.78
N ASP A 188 -8.31 8.51 8.04
CA ASP A 188 -9.46 9.39 8.27
C ASP A 188 -10.31 9.59 7.01
N ALA A 189 -9.67 9.84 5.87
CA ALA A 189 -10.34 10.08 4.60
C ALA A 189 -11.06 8.83 4.11
N SER A 190 -10.42 7.65 4.13
CA SER A 190 -11.04 6.38 3.73
C SER A 190 -12.23 6.01 4.63
N SER A 191 -12.09 6.19 5.95
CA SER A 191 -13.18 5.95 6.91
C SER A 191 -14.37 6.88 6.68
N ALA A 192 -14.12 8.17 6.43
CA ALA A 192 -15.17 9.15 6.16
C ALA A 192 -15.88 8.91 4.83
N LEU A 193 -15.12 8.55 3.77
CA LEU A 193 -15.67 8.17 2.47
C LEU A 193 -16.51 6.91 2.56
N TYR A 194 -16.06 5.89 3.31
CA TYR A 194 -16.82 4.66 3.51
C TYR A 194 -18.17 4.93 4.19
N ALA A 195 -18.17 5.79 5.22
CA ALA A 195 -19.37 6.17 5.97
C ALA A 195 -20.35 7.06 5.18
N SER A 196 -19.92 7.64 4.07
CA SER A 196 -20.75 8.53 3.24
C SER A 196 -21.78 7.72 2.44
N GLY A 197 -23.05 8.09 2.59
CA GLY A 197 -24.17 7.40 1.92
C GLY A 197 -24.36 7.78 0.45
N ASP A 198 -23.85 8.93 0.04
CA ASP A 198 -23.98 9.47 -1.32
C ASP A 198 -22.79 10.39 -1.68
N ALA A 199 -22.80 10.90 -2.91
CA ALA A 199 -21.75 11.75 -3.44
C ALA A 199 -21.67 13.13 -2.75
N GLU A 200 -22.79 13.67 -2.26
CA GLU A 200 -22.80 14.96 -1.56
C GLU A 200 -22.14 14.84 -0.18
N GLN A 201 -22.47 13.78 0.55
CA GLN A 201 -21.82 13.46 1.82
C GLN A 201 -20.33 13.17 1.64
N ALA A 202 -19.96 12.42 0.60
CA ALA A 202 -18.56 12.13 0.29
C ALA A 202 -17.77 13.40 -0.05
N PHE A 203 -18.37 14.32 -0.81
CA PHE A 203 -17.78 15.62 -1.11
C PHE A 203 -17.54 16.43 0.18
N LEU A 204 -18.55 16.51 1.06
CA LEU A 204 -18.40 17.20 2.35
C LEU A 204 -17.36 16.53 3.26
N ALA A 205 -17.23 15.20 3.21
CA ALA A 205 -16.21 14.46 3.92
C ALA A 205 -14.80 14.83 3.44
N LEU A 206 -14.58 14.89 2.12
CA LEU A 206 -13.31 15.27 1.51
C LEU A 206 -12.93 16.71 1.83
N ALA A 207 -13.87 17.65 1.75
CA ALA A 207 -13.61 19.08 1.98
C ALA A 207 -13.05 19.40 3.38
N ARG A 208 -13.25 18.51 4.36
CA ARG A 208 -12.68 18.64 5.71
C ARG A 208 -11.16 18.51 5.73
N PHE A 209 -10.58 17.91 4.69
CA PHE A 209 -9.14 17.64 4.58
C PHE A 209 -8.43 18.62 3.65
N ASP A 210 -9.11 19.58 3.02
CA ASP A 210 -8.53 20.51 2.03
C ASP A 210 -7.34 21.32 2.58
N SER A 211 -7.29 21.55 3.90
CA SER A 211 -6.18 22.25 4.56
C SER A 211 -5.00 21.34 4.92
N HIS A 212 -5.12 20.03 4.73
CA HIS A 212 -4.07 19.08 5.02
C HIS A 212 -2.96 19.16 3.95
N ARG A 213 -1.69 19.12 4.35
CA ARG A 213 -0.55 19.28 3.42
C ARG A 213 -0.47 18.23 2.31
N PHE A 214 -1.06 17.06 2.54
CA PHE A 214 -1.15 15.96 1.56
C PHE A 214 -2.52 15.82 0.88
N ALA A 215 -3.44 16.76 1.09
CA ALA A 215 -4.79 16.69 0.49
C ALA A 215 -4.74 16.54 -1.03
N ALA A 216 -3.85 17.28 -1.68
CA ALA A 216 -3.62 17.24 -3.13
C ALA A 216 -3.11 15.88 -3.64
N LEU A 217 -2.63 15.00 -2.76
CA LEU A 217 -2.13 13.68 -3.11
C LEU A 217 -3.16 12.57 -2.85
N LEU A 218 -4.34 12.86 -2.26
CA LEU A 218 -5.30 11.82 -1.88
C LEU A 218 -5.70 10.90 -3.05
N HIS A 219 -5.87 11.45 -4.24
CA HIS A 219 -6.24 10.66 -5.43
C HIS A 219 -5.12 9.73 -5.92
N ARG A 220 -3.85 10.01 -5.58
CA ARG A 220 -2.72 9.13 -5.91
C ARG A 220 -2.82 7.79 -5.20
N TYR A 221 -3.38 7.77 -3.99
CA TYR A 221 -3.47 6.58 -3.15
C TYR A 221 -4.72 5.73 -3.42
N GLU A 222 -5.38 5.96 -4.56
CA GLU A 222 -6.49 5.11 -5.04
C GLU A 222 -7.59 4.84 -4.00
N LEU A 223 -7.92 5.83 -3.15
CA LEU A 223 -8.92 5.66 -2.07
C LEU A 223 -10.27 5.11 -2.57
N SER A 224 -10.62 5.37 -3.83
CA SER A 224 -11.80 4.77 -4.47
C SER A 224 -11.75 3.24 -4.48
N ASN A 225 -10.58 2.65 -4.78
CA ASN A 225 -10.39 1.20 -4.81
C ASN A 225 -10.55 0.63 -3.40
N TRP A 226 -9.96 1.28 -2.38
CA TRP A 226 -10.11 0.85 -0.99
C TRP A 226 -11.56 0.86 -0.54
N VAL A 227 -12.27 1.96 -0.80
CA VAL A 227 -13.68 2.12 -0.39
C VAL A 227 -14.59 1.14 -1.15
N LEU A 228 -14.38 0.93 -2.44
CA LEU A 228 -15.16 -0.02 -3.23
C LEU A 228 -14.88 -1.46 -2.77
N TYR A 229 -13.62 -1.81 -2.52
CA TYR A 229 -13.24 -3.12 -2.00
C TYR A 229 -13.86 -3.36 -0.61
N ALA A 230 -13.74 -2.40 0.31
CA ALA A 230 -14.34 -2.47 1.64
C ALA A 230 -15.87 -2.60 1.60
N ARG A 231 -16.55 -1.94 0.65
CA ARG A 231 -18.00 -2.10 0.44
C ARG A 231 -18.37 -3.48 -0.12
N ALA A 232 -17.53 -4.05 -0.97
CA ALA A 232 -17.80 -5.34 -1.60
C ALA A 232 -17.45 -6.53 -0.69
N TYR A 233 -16.39 -6.43 0.11
CA TYR A 233 -15.78 -7.56 0.81
C TYR A 233 -15.56 -7.34 2.31
N GLY A 234 -15.71 -6.10 2.80
CA GLY A 234 -15.53 -5.79 4.22
C GLY A 234 -16.63 -6.38 5.10
N GLY A 235 -16.21 -6.96 6.23
CA GLY A 235 -17.09 -7.45 7.28
C GLY A 235 -17.55 -6.36 8.24
N SER A 236 -18.73 -6.56 8.83
CA SER A 236 -19.08 -5.91 10.09
C SER A 236 -18.51 -6.75 11.24
N ASP A 237 -17.37 -6.31 11.77
CA ASP A 237 -16.78 -6.88 12.98
C ASP A 237 -16.37 -5.72 13.90
N GLU A 238 -17.24 -5.43 14.87
CA GLU A 238 -17.09 -4.27 15.76
C GLU A 238 -15.83 -4.38 16.64
N GLU A 239 -15.46 -5.59 17.06
CA GLU A 239 -14.25 -5.80 17.85
C GLU A 239 -12.98 -5.54 17.02
N ALA A 240 -12.95 -6.03 15.78
CA ALA A 240 -11.83 -5.78 14.87
C ALA A 240 -11.75 -4.30 14.44
N ASP A 241 -12.89 -3.67 14.17
CA ASP A 241 -12.96 -2.22 13.89
C ASP A 241 -12.45 -1.39 15.08
N ASN A 242 -12.85 -1.74 16.31
CA ASN A 242 -12.36 -1.06 17.50
C ASN A 242 -10.86 -1.26 17.70
N ARG A 243 -10.32 -2.46 17.41
CA ARG A 243 -8.88 -2.69 17.45
C ARG A 243 -8.11 -1.80 16.48
N ALA A 244 -8.59 -1.66 15.25
CA ALA A 244 -7.96 -0.77 14.25
C ALA A 244 -7.98 0.70 14.71
N ARG A 245 -9.09 1.16 15.30
CA ARG A 245 -9.21 2.51 15.87
C ARG A 245 -8.32 2.72 17.11
N ASP A 246 -8.19 1.70 17.95
CA ASP A 246 -7.32 1.76 19.13
C ASP A 246 -5.84 1.85 18.72
N VAL A 247 -5.44 1.09 17.69
CA VAL A 247 -4.10 1.21 17.09
C VAL A 247 -3.92 2.59 16.47
N ASP A 248 -4.88 3.09 15.70
CA ASP A 248 -4.81 4.45 15.13
C ASP A 248 -4.56 5.50 16.23
N LYS A 249 -5.36 5.47 17.29
CA LYS A 249 -5.23 6.38 18.43
C LYS A 249 -3.86 6.26 19.08
N LEU A 250 -3.39 5.04 19.32
CA LEU A 250 -2.09 4.80 19.91
C LEU A 250 -0.95 5.37 19.06
N LEU A 251 -1.03 5.21 17.74
CA LEU A 251 -0.05 5.75 16.79
C LEU A 251 -0.05 7.28 16.81
N ARG A 252 -1.21 7.94 16.87
CA ARG A 252 -1.30 9.42 16.98
C ARG A 252 -0.68 9.96 18.27
N GLU A 253 -0.66 9.16 19.33
CA GLU A 253 -0.01 9.52 20.59
C GLU A 253 1.51 9.34 20.56
N GLN A 254 2.06 8.64 19.55
CA GLN A 254 3.51 8.45 19.42
C GLN A 254 4.19 9.67 18.83
N LYS A 255 5.38 9.98 19.35
CA LYS A 255 6.27 10.97 18.74
C LYS A 255 6.76 10.51 17.36
N ASP A 256 7.00 9.22 17.22
CA ASP A 256 7.43 8.56 15.99
C ASP A 256 6.60 7.27 15.82
N PRO A 257 5.48 7.34 15.08
CA PRO A 257 4.63 6.19 14.87
C PRO A 257 5.33 5.07 14.11
N LEU A 258 6.26 5.38 13.21
CA LEU A 258 6.97 4.39 12.41
C LEU A 258 7.97 3.59 13.25
N ASP A 259 8.72 4.27 14.13
CA ASP A 259 9.57 3.59 15.11
C ASP A 259 8.76 2.71 16.08
N TRP A 260 7.55 3.15 16.46
CA TRP A 260 6.67 2.31 17.26
C TRP A 260 6.21 1.06 16.51
N LEU A 261 5.77 1.18 15.25
CA LEU A 261 5.39 0.05 14.40
C LEU A 261 6.56 -0.93 14.24
N ALA A 262 7.76 -0.42 13.96
CA ALA A 262 8.98 -1.24 13.81
C ALA A 262 9.36 -2.00 15.10
N LYS A 263 9.15 -1.41 16.28
CA LYS A 263 9.44 -2.06 17.56
C LYS A 263 8.44 -3.15 17.92
N ASN A 264 7.20 -3.03 17.45
CA ASN A 264 6.12 -3.95 17.78
C ASN A 264 5.79 -4.92 16.64
N TRP A 265 6.35 -4.69 15.44
CA TRP A 265 6.01 -5.39 14.19
C TRP A 265 4.49 -5.48 14.00
N MET A 266 3.88 -4.31 14.09
CA MET A 266 2.45 -4.07 13.88
C MET A 266 2.25 -3.17 12.68
#